data_AF-A0AA36IVU8-F1
#
_entry.id   AF-A0AA36IVU8-F1
#
_cell.length_a   1.000
_cell.length_b   1.000
_cell.length_c   1.000
_cell.angle_alpha   90.00
_cell.angle_beta   90.00
_cell.angle_gamma   90.00
#
_symmetry.space_group_name_H-M   'P 1'
#
loop_
_entity.id
_entity.type
_entity.pdbx_description
1 polymer ?
#
loop_
_entity_poly.entity_id
_entity_poly.type
_entity_poly.pdbx_seq_one_letter_code
_entity_poly.pdbx_strand_id
1 'polypeptide(L)'
;MVGRAALSRAAAFSLIALASSWAFTPLTGSTWSREISARNSGKAADGQDEAVPFWSAPSTGDWIIRVKQDTDINSAVGVVTAKLQEHGQVAIDFCGQNAAQQACRLLQKQVSGYQKILASLGGSLALLPQQVKANEVTSIQLHARPISWDGNCEGEILRAPNGEDKITGLASSIVNRAQQDTCVRVAALGKEKLYLVMKALIRANNFWGKNAESEEIRLWAIPQLEQLEGMEMMSTVWTIVKGPQL
;
A
#
# COMPACT_ATOMS: atom_id res chain seq x y z
N MET A 1 44.79 -24.05 48.99
CA MET A 1 45.76 -24.70 48.08
C MET A 1 45.00 -25.25 46.90
N VAL A 2 45.34 -24.78 45.68
CA VAL A 2 45.01 -25.32 44.33
C VAL A 2 43.51 -25.41 43.99
N GLY A 3 42.98 -24.89 42.88
CA GLY A 3 43.52 -24.28 41.68
C GLY A 3 42.38 -24.15 40.63
N ARG A 4 42.43 -23.09 39.85
CA ARG A 4 41.54 -22.70 38.73
C ARG A 4 41.34 -23.80 37.67
N ALA A 5 40.22 -23.76 36.94
CA ALA A 5 40.24 -23.66 35.47
C ALA A 5 38.85 -23.33 34.90
N ALA A 6 38.75 -22.15 34.28
CA ALA A 6 37.72 -21.76 33.32
C ALA A 6 38.19 -22.14 31.91
N LEU A 7 37.29 -22.66 31.08
CA LEU A 7 37.40 -22.84 29.63
C LEU A 7 35.97 -22.64 29.09
N SER A 8 35.53 -21.53 28.49
CA SER A 8 36.02 -20.79 27.32
C SER A 8 36.28 -21.69 26.11
N ARG A 9 35.25 -21.82 25.24
CA ARG A 9 35.43 -22.05 23.80
C ARG A 9 34.42 -21.23 23.02
N ALA A 10 34.90 -20.07 22.58
CA ALA A 10 34.44 -19.37 21.39
C ALA A 10 35.19 -19.90 20.16
N ALA A 11 34.71 -19.50 18.98
CA ALA A 11 35.22 -19.76 17.61
C ALA A 11 34.68 -21.05 16.96
N ALA A 12 34.30 -21.09 15.68
CA ALA A 12 34.26 -20.11 14.61
C ALA A 12 33.62 -20.75 13.37
N PHE A 13 32.96 -19.92 12.55
CA PHE A 13 32.86 -19.98 11.08
C PHE A 13 32.54 -21.31 10.37
N SER A 14 31.40 -21.33 9.68
CA SER A 14 31.34 -21.81 8.28
C SER A 14 30.22 -21.10 7.53
N LEU A 15 30.60 -20.03 6.83
CA LEU A 15 29.87 -19.44 5.71
C LEU A 15 29.98 -20.43 4.53
N ILE A 16 28.85 -20.98 4.08
CA ILE A 16 28.75 -21.61 2.76
C ILE A 16 27.77 -20.74 1.96
N ALA A 17 28.33 -19.76 1.24
CA ALA A 17 27.66 -19.05 0.17
C ALA A 17 27.80 -19.89 -1.11
N LEU A 18 26.74 -20.62 -1.46
CA LEU A 18 26.63 -21.23 -2.80
C LEU A 18 26.02 -20.18 -3.73
N ALA A 19 26.90 -19.47 -4.43
CA ALA A 19 26.56 -18.65 -5.58
C ALA A 19 26.24 -19.57 -6.77
N SER A 20 24.97 -19.80 -7.06
CA SER A 20 24.53 -20.36 -8.33
C SER A 20 24.36 -19.22 -9.34
N SER A 21 25.39 -19.02 -10.15
CA SER A 21 25.39 -18.17 -11.34
C SER A 21 24.43 -18.73 -12.39
N TRP A 22 23.30 -18.05 -12.60
CA TRP A 22 22.50 -18.20 -13.82
C TRP A 22 22.71 -16.95 -14.65
N ALA A 23 23.48 -17.11 -15.72
CA ALA A 23 23.63 -16.11 -16.77
C ALA A 23 22.26 -15.87 -17.41
N PHE A 24 21.73 -14.66 -17.29
CA PHE A 24 20.55 -14.24 -18.02
C PHE A 24 21.00 -13.38 -19.21
N THR A 25 20.86 -13.96 -20.39
CA THR A 25 21.00 -13.28 -21.69
C THR A 25 20.00 -12.12 -21.80
N PRO A 26 20.41 -10.93 -22.24
CA PRO A 26 19.48 -9.84 -22.50
C PRO A 26 18.68 -10.16 -23.77
N LEU A 27 17.36 -10.29 -23.64
CA LEU A 27 16.46 -10.29 -24.79
C LEU A 27 16.31 -8.85 -25.28
N THR A 28 17.11 -8.51 -26.28
CA THR A 28 16.92 -7.35 -27.13
C THR A 28 15.66 -7.53 -27.98
N GLY A 29 14.70 -6.61 -27.83
CA GLY A 29 13.76 -6.19 -28.87
C GLY A 29 12.73 -7.20 -29.39
N SER A 30 11.47 -7.05 -28.98
CA SER A 30 10.33 -7.17 -29.90
C SER A 30 9.07 -6.54 -29.30
N THR A 31 8.57 -5.55 -30.03
CA THR A 31 7.26 -4.89 -29.95
C THR A 31 6.10 -5.77 -29.46
N TRP A 32 5.45 -5.36 -28.36
CA TRP A 32 4.07 -5.75 -28.05
C TRP A 32 3.22 -4.49 -27.94
N SER A 33 2.86 -3.97 -29.10
CA SER A 33 1.82 -2.96 -29.27
C SER A 33 0.71 -3.63 -30.05
N ARG A 34 -0.40 -4.00 -29.40
CA ARG A 34 -1.80 -3.93 -29.89
C ARG A 34 -2.78 -4.75 -29.07
N GLU A 35 -3.97 -4.17 -28.97
CA GLU A 35 -5.29 -4.78 -28.77
C GLU A 35 -5.71 -5.22 -27.36
N ILE A 36 -6.12 -4.24 -26.55
CA ILE A 36 -7.39 -4.35 -25.81
C ILE A 36 -8.23 -3.10 -26.07
N SER A 37 -8.98 -3.13 -27.16
CA SER A 37 -10.15 -2.29 -27.37
C SER A 37 -11.22 -3.12 -28.05
N ALA A 38 -12.47 -2.87 -27.67
CA ALA A 38 -13.70 -3.57 -28.07
C ALA A 38 -14.04 -4.84 -27.26
N ARG A 39 -14.84 -4.65 -26.20
CA ARG A 39 -16.09 -5.40 -25.94
C ARG A 39 -16.81 -4.81 -24.73
N ASN A 40 -17.77 -3.91 -25.01
CA ASN A 40 -19.13 -3.95 -24.47
C ASN A 40 -19.92 -2.72 -24.98
N SER A 41 -20.24 -2.76 -26.27
CA SER A 41 -21.36 -2.02 -26.85
C SER A 41 -22.32 -3.06 -27.43
N GLY A 42 -23.41 -3.34 -26.73
CA GLY A 42 -24.46 -4.26 -27.15
C GLY A 42 -25.69 -4.13 -26.26
N LYS A 43 -26.74 -3.51 -26.80
CA LYS A 43 -28.06 -3.31 -26.20
C LYS A 43 -28.83 -4.63 -26.03
N ALA A 44 -29.52 -4.76 -24.89
CA ALA A 44 -30.85 -5.37 -24.71
C ALA A 44 -31.40 -4.78 -23.39
N ALA A 45 -32.42 -3.91 -23.40
CA ALA A 45 -33.85 -4.20 -23.40
C ALA A 45 -34.35 -4.91 -22.11
N ASP A 46 -35.27 -4.21 -21.45
CA ASP A 46 -36.19 -4.58 -20.37
C ASP A 46 -35.66 -4.75 -18.93
N GLY A 47 -35.93 -3.69 -18.14
CA GLY A 47 -36.41 -3.75 -16.75
C GLY A 47 -35.56 -4.48 -15.72
N GLN A 48 -34.67 -3.75 -15.04
CA GLN A 48 -34.30 -3.91 -13.62
C GLN A 48 -33.19 -2.89 -13.27
N ASP A 49 -33.33 -2.26 -12.10
CA ASP A 49 -32.39 -1.37 -11.39
C ASP A 49 -31.36 -0.60 -12.25
N GLU A 50 -31.59 0.70 -12.41
CA GLU A 50 -30.59 1.62 -12.96
C GLU A 50 -29.30 1.59 -12.13
N ALA A 51 -28.37 0.73 -12.52
CA ALA A 51 -26.98 0.79 -12.11
C ALA A 51 -26.43 2.13 -12.62
N VAL A 52 -26.30 3.08 -11.71
CA VAL A 52 -25.73 4.42 -11.96
C VAL A 52 -24.47 4.28 -12.82
N PRO A 53 -24.38 4.97 -13.98
CA PRO A 53 -23.22 4.86 -14.86
C PRO A 53 -21.97 5.30 -14.10
N PHE A 54 -20.98 4.41 -14.05
CA PHE A 54 -19.75 4.55 -13.26
C PHE A 54 -18.71 5.36 -14.05
N TRP A 55 -18.48 6.62 -13.66
CA TRP A 55 -17.63 7.57 -14.37
C TRP A 55 -16.19 7.58 -13.84
N SER A 56 -15.24 7.65 -14.77
CA SER A 56 -13.80 7.65 -14.54
C SER A 56 -13.24 9.04 -14.20
N ALA A 57 -12.20 9.09 -13.36
CA ALA A 57 -11.32 10.24 -13.27
C ALA A 57 -10.64 10.51 -14.64
N PRO A 58 -10.35 11.78 -15.00
CA PRO A 58 -9.86 12.16 -16.32
C PRO A 58 -8.41 11.74 -16.64
N SER A 59 -7.65 11.18 -15.70
CA SER A 59 -6.31 10.64 -15.94
C SER A 59 -6.39 9.13 -16.22
N THR A 60 -6.65 8.74 -17.47
CA THR A 60 -6.60 7.32 -17.89
C THR A 60 -5.14 6.89 -18.12
N GLY A 61 -4.38 6.73 -17.04
CA GLY A 61 -3.09 6.04 -17.13
C GLY A 61 -3.30 4.53 -17.20
N ASP A 62 -2.54 3.82 -18.04
CA ASP A 62 -2.61 2.35 -18.20
C ASP A 62 -2.27 1.55 -16.91
N TRP A 63 -1.90 2.25 -15.83
CA TRP A 63 -1.50 1.69 -14.54
C TRP A 63 -2.57 1.84 -13.43
N ILE A 64 -3.78 2.30 -13.78
CA ILE A 64 -4.91 2.39 -12.85
C ILE A 64 -5.80 1.15 -12.98
N ILE A 65 -6.01 0.46 -11.87
CA ILE A 65 -6.90 -0.70 -11.75
C ILE A 65 -8.14 -0.28 -10.98
N ARG A 66 -9.31 -0.81 -11.34
CA ARG A 66 -10.56 -0.53 -10.63
C ARG A 66 -10.97 -1.73 -9.79
N VAL A 67 -11.27 -1.49 -8.53
CA VAL A 67 -11.73 -2.54 -7.61
C VAL A 67 -13.16 -2.26 -7.16
N LYS A 68 -14.00 -3.29 -7.27
CA LYS A 68 -15.37 -3.34 -6.76
C LYS A 68 -15.43 -4.33 -5.58
N GLN A 69 -16.58 -4.39 -4.92
CA GLN A 69 -16.80 -5.31 -3.81
C GLN A 69 -16.55 -6.79 -4.20
N ASP A 70 -16.93 -7.18 -5.42
CA ASP A 70 -16.86 -8.56 -5.91
C ASP A 70 -15.68 -8.82 -6.85
N THR A 71 -14.66 -7.96 -6.81
CA THR A 71 -13.45 -8.17 -7.61
C THR A 71 -12.77 -9.48 -7.19
N ASP A 72 -12.55 -10.37 -8.16
CA ASP A 72 -11.71 -11.53 -7.96
C ASP A 72 -10.26 -11.10 -7.74
N ILE A 73 -9.83 -11.20 -6.48
CA ILE A 73 -8.49 -10.82 -6.06
C ILE A 73 -7.42 -11.60 -6.83
N ASN A 74 -7.66 -12.89 -7.13
CA ASN A 74 -6.65 -13.75 -7.73
C ASN A 74 -6.31 -13.36 -9.18
N SER A 75 -7.30 -12.98 -9.98
CA SER A 75 -7.06 -12.48 -11.33
C SER A 75 -6.46 -11.07 -11.33
N ALA A 76 -6.89 -10.19 -10.43
CA ALA A 76 -6.36 -8.82 -10.33
C ALA A 76 -4.88 -8.77 -9.89
N VAL A 77 -4.39 -9.82 -9.21
CA VAL A 77 -3.00 -9.96 -8.76
C VAL A 77 -1.99 -9.87 -9.90
N GLY A 78 -2.26 -10.57 -11.00
CA GLY A 78 -1.37 -10.58 -12.16
C GLY A 78 -1.23 -9.20 -12.79
N VAL A 79 -2.34 -8.45 -12.85
CA VAL A 79 -2.36 -7.08 -13.41
C VAL A 79 -1.55 -6.12 -12.52
N VAL A 80 -1.75 -6.17 -11.20
CA VAL A 80 -0.95 -5.37 -10.24
C VAL A 80 0.54 -5.65 -10.40
N THR A 81 0.92 -6.93 -10.45
CA THR A 81 2.32 -7.33 -10.61
C THR A 81 2.90 -6.82 -11.91
N ALA A 82 2.19 -7.00 -13.03
CA ALA A 82 2.64 -6.52 -14.33
C ALA A 82 2.84 -5.00 -14.33
N LYS A 83 1.92 -4.23 -13.72
CA LYS A 83 2.02 -2.76 -13.66
C LYS A 83 3.15 -2.27 -12.75
N LEU A 84 3.38 -2.95 -11.62
CA LEU A 84 4.56 -2.67 -10.79
C LEU A 84 5.87 -2.98 -11.51
N GLN A 85 5.93 -4.02 -12.35
CA GLN A 85 7.11 -4.35 -13.16
C GLN A 85 7.34 -3.35 -14.29
N GLU A 86 6.27 -2.97 -14.98
CA GLU A 86 6.31 -2.11 -16.17
C GLU A 86 6.58 -0.63 -15.80
N HIS A 87 5.96 -0.15 -14.72
CA HIS A 87 5.95 1.28 -14.37
C HIS A 87 6.55 1.60 -13.01
N GLY A 88 6.89 0.60 -12.18
CA GLY A 88 7.31 0.82 -10.80
C GLY A 88 6.19 1.29 -9.87
N GLN A 89 4.95 1.42 -10.36
CA GLN A 89 3.80 1.90 -9.61
C GLN A 89 2.48 1.37 -10.18
N VAL A 90 1.44 1.41 -9.35
CA VAL A 90 0.06 1.07 -9.70
C VAL A 90 -0.89 1.93 -8.89
N ALA A 91 -2.08 2.23 -9.40
CA ALA A 91 -3.15 2.86 -8.63
C ALA A 91 -4.39 1.97 -8.61
N ILE A 92 -5.13 2.03 -7.52
CA ILE A 92 -6.41 1.34 -7.38
C ILE A 92 -7.51 2.35 -7.06
N ASP A 93 -8.47 2.50 -7.96
CA ASP A 93 -9.69 3.28 -7.71
C ASP A 93 -10.72 2.42 -6.98
N PHE A 94 -11.28 2.96 -5.89
CA PHE A 94 -12.39 2.34 -5.18
C PHE A 94 -13.28 3.37 -4.49
N CYS A 95 -14.48 2.91 -4.14
CA CYS A 95 -15.47 3.69 -3.42
C CYS A 95 -16.09 2.87 -2.28
N GLY A 96 -16.14 3.45 -1.08
CA GLY A 96 -16.73 2.81 0.10
C GLY A 96 -15.84 1.78 0.80
N GLN A 97 -16.28 1.37 1.99
CA GLN A 97 -15.48 0.59 2.95
C GLN A 97 -15.18 -0.84 2.48
N ASN A 98 -16.14 -1.50 1.81
CA ASN A 98 -15.96 -2.87 1.30
C ASN A 98 -14.88 -2.89 0.21
N ALA A 99 -14.96 -1.98 -0.75
CA ALA A 99 -13.99 -1.89 -1.84
C ALA A 99 -12.60 -1.45 -1.33
N ALA A 100 -12.54 -0.58 -0.32
CA ALA A 100 -11.30 -0.22 0.37
C ALA A 100 -10.60 -1.44 1.01
N GLN A 101 -11.37 -2.31 1.68
CA GLN A 101 -10.84 -3.56 2.22
C GLN A 101 -10.33 -4.47 1.09
N GLN A 102 -11.06 -4.60 -0.01
CA GLN A 102 -10.62 -5.43 -1.15
C GLN A 102 -9.35 -4.87 -1.80
N ALA A 103 -9.24 -3.55 -1.97
CA ALA A 103 -8.03 -2.91 -2.49
C ALA A 103 -6.82 -3.19 -1.58
N CYS A 104 -6.97 -3.05 -0.25
CA CYS A 104 -5.91 -3.42 0.68
C CYS A 104 -5.58 -4.91 0.63
N ARG A 105 -6.58 -5.80 0.60
CA ARG A 105 -6.35 -7.24 0.50
C ARG A 105 -5.63 -7.60 -0.80
N LEU A 106 -5.98 -6.98 -1.92
CA LEU A 106 -5.29 -7.17 -3.20
C LEU A 106 -3.81 -6.78 -3.11
N LEU A 107 -3.52 -5.67 -2.43
CA LEU A 107 -2.16 -5.17 -2.20
C LEU A 107 -1.43 -5.86 -1.03
N GLN A 108 -2.10 -6.63 -0.17
CA GLN A 108 -1.47 -7.36 0.94
C GLN A 108 -1.32 -8.86 0.67
N LYS A 109 -2.27 -9.48 -0.04
CA LYS A 109 -2.29 -10.93 -0.36
C LYS A 109 -1.08 -11.36 -1.19
N GLN A 110 -0.36 -10.39 -1.74
CA GLN A 110 0.71 -10.57 -2.72
C GLN A 110 2.10 -10.24 -2.19
N VAL A 111 2.29 -10.29 -0.88
CA VAL A 111 3.66 -10.36 -0.35
C VAL A 111 4.47 -11.44 -1.09
N SER A 112 3.90 -12.49 -1.71
CA SER A 112 4.64 -13.47 -2.55
C SER A 112 4.83 -13.15 -4.06
N GLY A 113 3.99 -12.33 -4.69
CA GLY A 113 3.95 -12.19 -6.18
C GLY A 113 4.98 -11.22 -6.74
N TYR A 114 4.94 -9.96 -6.28
CA TYR A 114 5.94 -8.93 -6.57
C TYR A 114 7.04 -8.86 -5.50
N GLN A 115 7.13 -9.88 -4.64
CA GLN A 115 8.18 -10.01 -3.61
C GLN A 115 9.59 -9.90 -4.21
N LYS A 116 9.78 -10.46 -5.41
CA LYS A 116 11.05 -10.38 -6.14
C LYS A 116 11.42 -8.94 -6.49
N ILE A 117 10.43 -8.13 -6.87
CA ILE A 117 10.61 -6.70 -7.18
C ILE A 117 11.01 -5.98 -5.90
N LEU A 118 10.22 -6.15 -4.83
CA LEU A 118 10.48 -5.53 -3.53
C LEU A 118 11.85 -5.92 -2.96
N ALA A 119 12.19 -7.21 -3.01
CA ALA A 119 13.48 -7.72 -2.56
C ALA A 119 14.66 -7.16 -3.38
N SER A 120 14.52 -7.05 -4.71
CA SER A 120 15.55 -6.45 -5.57
C SER A 120 15.80 -4.97 -5.28
N LEU A 121 14.79 -4.27 -4.76
CA LEU A 121 14.84 -2.85 -4.41
C LEU A 121 15.18 -2.63 -2.92
N GLY A 122 15.29 -3.70 -2.13
CA GLY A 122 15.40 -3.59 -0.66
C GLY A 122 14.24 -2.81 -0.04
N GLY A 123 13.05 -2.88 -0.65
CA GLY A 123 11.93 -1.98 -0.37
C GLY A 123 10.69 -2.69 0.15
N SER A 124 9.76 -1.88 0.64
CA SER A 124 8.40 -2.27 1.01
C SER A 124 7.39 -1.63 0.06
N LEU A 125 6.26 -2.31 -0.17
CA LEU A 125 5.16 -1.71 -0.93
C LEU A 125 4.47 -0.68 -0.03
N ALA A 126 4.53 0.60 -0.43
CA ALA A 126 3.88 1.66 0.29
C ALA A 126 2.72 2.25 -0.49
N LEU A 127 1.75 2.76 0.27
CA LEU A 127 0.45 3.16 -0.18
C LEU A 127 0.21 4.64 0.08
N LEU A 128 -0.26 5.36 -0.92
CA LEU A 128 -0.67 6.75 -0.82
C LEU A 128 -2.13 6.87 -1.26
N PRO A 129 -3.09 6.99 -0.33
CA PRO A 129 -4.46 7.28 -0.70
C PRO A 129 -4.60 8.75 -1.12
N GLN A 130 -5.32 9.00 -2.19
CA GLN A 130 -5.69 10.31 -2.69
C GLN A 130 -7.19 10.39 -2.91
N GLN A 131 -7.77 11.54 -2.60
CA GLN A 131 -9.17 11.79 -2.90
C GLN A 131 -9.31 12.14 -4.37
N VAL A 132 -10.10 11.34 -5.10
CA VAL A 132 -10.51 11.67 -6.45
C VAL A 132 -11.81 12.45 -6.35
N LYS A 133 -11.80 13.72 -6.79
CA LYS A 133 -13.02 14.53 -6.85
C LYS A 133 -13.89 14.06 -8.02
N ALA A 134 -14.96 13.35 -7.72
CA ALA A 134 -16.03 13.06 -8.67
C ALA A 134 -17.38 13.02 -7.93
N ASN A 135 -17.97 14.20 -7.69
CA ASN A 135 -19.31 14.42 -7.11
C ASN A 135 -19.59 13.68 -5.79
N GLU A 136 -20.84 13.65 -5.34
CA GLU A 136 -21.34 13.44 -3.95
C GLU A 136 -20.73 12.27 -3.15
N VAL A 137 -20.09 11.30 -3.81
CA VAL A 137 -19.46 10.15 -3.15
C VAL A 137 -17.93 10.26 -3.24
N THR A 138 -17.27 10.23 -2.08
CA THR A 138 -15.81 10.30 -2.00
C THR A 138 -15.18 9.03 -2.59
N SER A 139 -14.70 9.10 -3.82
CA SER A 139 -13.83 8.09 -4.43
C SER A 139 -12.39 8.27 -3.95
N ILE A 140 -11.70 7.16 -3.71
CA ILE A 140 -10.30 7.15 -3.30
C ILE A 140 -9.50 6.40 -4.37
N GLN A 141 -8.42 7.02 -4.81
CA GLN A 141 -7.37 6.37 -5.59
C GLN A 141 -6.22 6.03 -4.65
N LEU A 142 -5.87 4.75 -4.58
CA LEU A 142 -4.79 4.25 -3.73
C LEU A 142 -3.59 3.92 -4.60
N HIS A 143 -2.61 4.82 -4.59
CA HIS A 143 -1.35 4.61 -5.28
C HIS A 143 -0.49 3.65 -4.47
N ALA A 144 0.17 2.72 -5.14
CA ALA A 144 1.10 1.79 -4.54
C ALA A 144 2.42 1.78 -5.32
N ARG A 145 3.54 1.88 -4.61
CA ARG A 145 4.89 1.79 -5.18
C ARG A 145 5.88 1.19 -4.18
N PRO A 146 6.98 0.59 -4.64
CA PRO A 146 8.09 0.24 -3.76
C PRO A 146 8.75 1.52 -3.20
N ILE A 147 9.04 1.52 -1.90
CA ILE A 147 9.90 2.52 -1.25
C ILE A 147 10.92 1.81 -0.36
N SER A 148 12.11 2.41 -0.20
CA SER A 148 13.09 1.92 0.76
C SER A 148 12.63 2.26 2.17
N TRP A 149 12.54 1.27 3.04
CA TRP A 149 12.23 1.42 4.46
C TRP A 149 12.97 0.35 5.24
N ASP A 150 13.66 0.75 6.30
CA ASP A 150 14.54 -0.09 7.12
C ASP A 150 13.79 -1.00 8.12
N GLY A 151 12.48 -0.86 8.21
CA GLY A 151 11.64 -1.66 9.10
C GLY A 151 11.64 -1.16 10.55
N ASN A 152 12.40 -0.12 10.88
CA ASN A 152 12.47 0.37 12.24
C ASN A 152 11.40 1.45 12.47
N CYS A 153 10.51 1.18 13.42
CA CYS A 153 9.52 2.16 13.83
C CYS A 153 9.15 2.00 15.30
N GLU A 154 9.78 2.82 16.14
CA GLU A 154 9.49 2.91 17.56
C GLU A 154 8.43 3.98 17.80
N GLY A 155 7.58 3.76 18.80
CA GLY A 155 6.57 4.74 19.20
C GLY A 155 5.20 4.13 19.48
N GLU A 156 4.37 4.92 20.13
CA GLU A 156 2.99 4.54 20.43
C GLU A 156 2.20 4.34 19.13
N ILE A 157 1.42 3.26 19.07
CA ILE A 157 0.52 3.00 17.96
C ILE A 157 -0.76 3.84 18.12
N LEU A 158 -0.97 4.78 17.21
CA LEU A 158 -2.22 5.52 17.10
C LEU A 158 -3.35 4.56 16.71
N ARG A 159 -4.57 4.81 17.18
CA ARG A 159 -5.73 4.00 16.83
C ARG A 159 -6.63 4.73 15.83
N ALA A 160 -7.21 3.96 14.92
CA ALA A 160 -8.24 4.45 14.01
C ALA A 160 -9.39 5.12 14.78
N PRO A 161 -9.97 6.22 14.25
CA PRO A 161 -10.99 6.97 14.96
C PRO A 161 -12.30 6.19 15.09
N ASN A 162 -13.14 6.63 16.03
CA ASN A 162 -14.47 6.05 16.25
C ASN A 162 -15.57 6.57 15.32
N GLY A 163 -15.32 7.66 14.59
CA GLY A 163 -16.25 8.23 13.65
C GLY A 163 -15.58 9.22 12.70
N GLU A 164 -16.32 9.72 11.72
CA GLU A 164 -15.80 10.64 10.73
C GLU A 164 -15.43 12.02 11.32
N ASP A 165 -16.09 12.44 12.40
CA ASP A 165 -15.84 13.68 13.11
C ASP A 165 -14.43 13.74 13.72
N LYS A 166 -13.84 12.57 14.04
CA LYS A 166 -12.49 12.45 14.62
C LYS A 166 -11.38 12.28 13.58
N ILE A 167 -11.69 12.19 12.29
CA ILE A 167 -10.69 12.03 11.22
C ILE A 167 -9.66 13.17 11.25
N THR A 168 -10.13 14.40 11.46
CA THR A 168 -9.24 15.57 11.53
C THR A 168 -8.26 15.48 12.70
N GLY A 169 -8.70 14.98 13.86
CA GLY A 169 -7.83 14.76 15.02
C GLY A 169 -6.72 13.76 14.71
N LEU A 170 -7.06 12.60 14.14
CA LEU A 170 -6.05 11.61 13.73
C LEU A 170 -5.09 12.18 12.68
N ALA A 171 -5.60 12.90 11.68
CA ALA A 171 -4.77 13.51 10.65
C ALA A 171 -3.73 14.49 11.24
N SER A 172 -4.13 15.34 12.19
CA SER A 172 -3.22 16.24 12.89
C SER A 172 -2.20 15.48 13.72
N SER A 173 -2.61 14.42 14.43
CA SER A 173 -1.68 13.58 15.19
C SER A 173 -0.63 12.89 14.31
N ILE A 174 -1.04 12.40 13.13
CA ILE A 174 -0.12 11.82 12.14
C ILE A 174 0.91 12.85 11.71
N VAL A 175 0.48 14.07 11.34
CA VAL A 175 1.40 15.13 10.89
C VAL A 175 2.37 15.53 11.99
N ASN A 176 1.87 15.79 13.20
CA ASN A 176 2.71 16.22 14.32
C ASN A 176 3.77 15.17 14.67
N ARG A 177 3.40 13.88 14.70
CA ARG A 177 4.36 12.80 14.93
C ARG A 177 5.31 12.63 13.76
N ALA A 178 4.82 12.67 12.53
CA ALA A 178 5.69 12.58 11.35
C ALA A 178 6.69 13.75 11.28
N GLN A 179 6.43 14.91 11.88
CA GLN A 179 7.43 15.99 11.97
C GLN A 179 8.57 15.66 12.95
N GLN A 180 8.25 14.96 14.05
CA GLN A 180 9.19 14.69 15.15
C GLN A 180 9.93 13.36 14.97
N ASP A 181 9.22 12.36 14.43
CA ASP A 181 9.65 10.98 14.34
C ASP A 181 10.01 10.59 12.89
N THR A 182 10.71 9.46 12.75
CA THR A 182 11.01 8.87 11.44
C THR A 182 9.79 8.23 10.79
N CYS A 183 8.83 7.78 11.61
CA CYS A 183 7.64 7.06 11.19
C CYS A 183 6.49 7.23 12.20
N VAL A 184 5.27 6.90 11.79
CA VAL A 184 4.08 6.90 12.65
C VAL A 184 3.30 5.62 12.45
N ARG A 185 2.89 4.95 13.51
CA ARG A 185 2.12 3.69 13.41
C ARG A 185 0.65 3.95 13.70
N VAL A 186 -0.22 3.47 12.83
CA VAL A 186 -1.68 3.59 12.99
C VAL A 186 -2.35 2.22 12.83
N ALA A 187 -3.03 1.75 13.87
CA ALA A 187 -3.78 0.50 13.84
C ALA A 187 -5.24 0.71 13.39
N ALA A 188 -5.69 -0.14 12.48
CA ALA A 188 -7.06 -0.23 12.03
C ALA A 188 -7.58 -1.67 12.14
N LEU A 189 -8.63 -1.85 12.95
CA LEU A 189 -9.34 -3.12 13.09
C LEU A 189 -10.66 -3.08 12.32
N GLY A 190 -10.75 -3.88 11.26
CA GLY A 190 -11.95 -3.99 10.42
C GLY A 190 -12.04 -2.93 9.31
N LYS A 191 -12.94 -3.19 8.36
CA LYS A 191 -13.07 -2.43 7.10
C LYS A 191 -13.43 -0.95 7.29
N GLU A 192 -14.29 -0.65 8.26
CA GLU A 192 -14.69 0.72 8.56
C GLU A 192 -13.50 1.54 9.07
N LYS A 193 -12.79 1.01 10.07
CA LYS A 193 -11.60 1.65 10.65
C LYS A 193 -10.51 1.85 9.62
N LEU A 194 -10.29 0.87 8.75
CA LEU A 194 -9.34 0.96 7.65
C LEU A 194 -9.68 2.13 6.71
N TYR A 195 -10.95 2.26 6.33
CA TYR A 195 -11.42 3.34 5.49
C TYR A 195 -11.29 4.71 6.17
N LEU A 196 -11.55 4.80 7.48
CA LEU A 196 -11.35 6.04 8.24
C LEU A 196 -9.85 6.42 8.31
N VAL A 197 -8.94 5.45 8.45
CA VAL A 197 -7.49 5.70 8.41
C VAL A 197 -7.06 6.19 7.03
N MET A 198 -7.59 5.64 5.93
CA MET A 198 -7.34 6.19 4.58
C MET A 198 -7.76 7.65 4.47
N LYS A 199 -8.97 7.98 4.91
CA LYS A 199 -9.47 9.38 4.91
C LYS A 199 -8.58 10.28 5.78
N ALA A 200 -8.13 9.79 6.94
CA ALA A 200 -7.22 10.52 7.81
C ALA A 200 -5.87 10.75 7.14
N LEU A 201 -5.33 9.76 6.43
CA LEU A 201 -4.06 9.88 5.72
C LEU A 201 -4.14 10.84 4.51
N ILE A 202 -5.27 10.85 3.78
CA ILE A 202 -5.54 11.87 2.74
C ILE A 202 -5.48 13.27 3.38
N ARG A 203 -6.19 13.47 4.49
CA ARG A 203 -6.22 14.75 5.20
C ARG A 203 -4.85 15.12 5.78
N ALA A 204 -4.10 14.16 6.30
CA ALA A 204 -2.74 14.35 6.80
C ALA A 204 -1.79 14.79 5.69
N ASN A 205 -1.86 14.18 4.50
CA ASN A 205 -1.07 14.62 3.34
C ASN A 205 -1.43 16.04 2.87
N ASN A 206 -2.70 16.43 2.97
CA ASN A 206 -3.14 17.80 2.68
C ASN A 206 -2.61 18.83 3.70
N PHE A 207 -2.51 18.45 4.99
CA PHE A 207 -1.90 19.27 6.02
C PHE A 207 -0.38 19.34 5.86
N TRP A 208 0.25 18.19 5.59
CA TRP A 208 1.68 18.07 5.35
C TRP A 208 2.13 18.96 4.20
N GLY A 209 1.46 18.88 3.04
CA GLY A 209 1.81 19.70 1.88
C GLY A 209 1.61 21.21 2.06
N LYS A 210 0.83 21.65 3.05
CA LYS A 210 0.70 23.08 3.40
C LYS A 210 1.82 23.58 4.31
N ASN A 211 2.41 22.68 5.09
CA ASN A 211 3.38 23.00 6.14
C ASN A 211 4.83 22.65 5.74
N ALA A 212 5.02 21.82 4.72
CA ALA A 212 6.34 21.41 4.25
C ALA A 212 6.92 22.46 3.30
N GLU A 213 8.13 22.94 3.58
CA GLU A 213 8.88 23.86 2.71
C GLU A 213 9.34 23.21 1.39
N SER A 214 9.27 21.87 1.30
CA SER A 214 9.55 21.10 0.09
C SER A 214 8.30 20.32 -0.32
N GLU A 215 7.77 20.64 -1.51
CA GLU A 215 6.61 19.97 -2.12
C GLU A 215 6.88 18.49 -2.48
N GLU A 216 8.13 18.03 -2.37
CA GLU A 216 8.61 16.75 -2.88
C GLU A 216 8.36 15.56 -1.94
N ILE A 217 7.90 15.80 -0.71
CA ILE A 217 7.73 14.74 0.31
C ILE A 217 6.25 14.49 0.62
N ARG A 218 5.85 13.22 0.59
CA ARG A 218 4.51 12.73 0.97
C ARG A 218 4.59 11.74 2.12
N LEU A 219 3.45 11.56 2.80
CA LEU A 219 3.28 10.55 3.85
C LEU A 219 2.71 9.27 3.23
N TRP A 220 3.54 8.24 3.18
CA TRP A 220 3.26 6.93 2.60
C TRP A 220 2.99 5.90 3.69
N ALA A 221 1.97 5.04 3.54
CA ALA A 221 1.65 3.99 4.50
C ALA A 221 2.14 2.62 4.01
N ILE A 222 2.92 1.93 4.84
CA ILE A 222 3.32 0.54 4.63
C ILE A 222 2.41 -0.34 5.48
N PRO A 223 1.49 -1.11 4.87
CA PRO A 223 0.54 -1.91 5.63
C PRO A 223 1.17 -3.24 6.08
N GLN A 224 1.02 -3.56 7.35
CA GLN A 224 1.45 -4.82 7.96
C GLN A 224 0.29 -5.44 8.75
N LEU A 225 0.28 -6.77 8.82
CA LEU A 225 -0.64 -7.47 9.72
C LEU A 225 0.11 -7.75 11.02
N GLU A 226 -0.42 -7.25 12.12
CA GLU A 226 0.18 -7.42 13.45
C GLU A 226 -0.86 -7.79 14.48
N GLN A 227 -0.50 -8.67 15.41
CA GLN A 227 -1.29 -8.94 16.60
C GLN A 227 -0.92 -7.91 17.66
N LEU A 228 -1.87 -7.04 18.00
CA LEU A 228 -1.66 -6.03 19.03
C LEU A 228 -1.88 -6.63 20.42
N GLU A 229 -1.13 -6.15 21.41
CA GLU A 229 -1.28 -6.57 22.80
C GLU A 229 -2.74 -6.35 23.27
N GLY A 230 -3.29 -7.38 23.93
CA GLY A 230 -4.68 -7.38 24.40
C GLY A 230 -5.74 -7.56 23.29
N MET A 231 -5.34 -7.92 22.07
CA MET A 231 -6.26 -8.21 20.96
C MET A 231 -6.11 -9.65 20.46
N GLU A 232 -7.23 -10.36 20.37
CA GLU A 232 -7.28 -11.74 19.86
C GLU A 232 -7.18 -11.80 18.33
N MET A 233 -7.49 -10.69 17.65
CA MET A 233 -7.52 -10.61 16.19
C MET A 233 -6.32 -9.83 15.65
N MET A 234 -5.84 -10.24 14.47
CA MET A 234 -4.86 -9.49 13.69
C MET A 234 -5.43 -8.12 13.30
N SER A 235 -4.69 -7.06 13.59
CA SER A 235 -4.98 -5.70 13.13
C SER A 235 -4.15 -5.40 11.88
N THR A 236 -4.70 -4.55 11.01
CA THR A 236 -3.86 -3.92 9.99
C THR A 236 -3.19 -2.70 10.63
N VAL A 237 -1.86 -2.71 10.71
CA VAL A 237 -1.05 -1.59 11.19
C VAL A 237 -0.43 -0.90 9.99
N TRP A 238 -0.60 0.42 9.90
CA TRP A 238 -0.04 1.25 8.85
C TRP A 238 1.15 1.99 9.42
N THR A 239 2.34 1.62 8.97
CA THR A 239 3.55 2.37 9.28
C THR A 239 3.71 3.48 8.25
N ILE A 240 3.43 4.70 8.68
CA ILE A 240 3.46 5.91 7.88
C ILE A 240 4.89 6.45 7.89
N VAL A 241 5.48 6.61 6.72
CA VAL A 241 6.85 7.10 6.52
C VAL A 241 6.85 8.26 5.53
N LYS A 242 7.91 9.08 5.57
CA LYS A 242 8.16 10.11 4.58
C LYS A 242 8.70 9.45 3.32
N GLY A 243 8.20 9.83 2.16
CA GLY A 243 8.67 9.32 0.87
C GLY A 243 8.49 10.33 -0.25
N PRO A 244 8.99 10.01 -1.46
CA PRO A 244 8.95 10.93 -2.59
C PRO A 244 7.51 11.20 -3.07
N GLN A 245 7.31 12.30 -3.79
CA GLN A 245 6.08 12.57 -4.52
C GLN A 245 5.82 11.52 -5.62
N LEU A 246 4.56 11.39 -6.04
CA LEU A 246 4.14 10.59 -7.19
C LEU A 246 4.76 11.10 -8.49
#